data_AF-A0A967N774-F1
#
_entry.id   AF-A0A967N774-F1
#
_cell.length_a   1.000
_cell.length_b   1.000
_cell.length_c   1.000
_cell.angle_alpha   90.00
_cell.angle_beta   90.00
_cell.angle_gamma   90.00
#
_symmetry.space_group_name_H-M   'P 1'
#
loop_
_entity.id
_entity.type
_entity.pdbx_description
1 polymer ?
#
loop_
_entity_poly.entity_id
_entity_poly.type
_entity_poly.pdbx_seq_one_letter_code
_entity_poly.pdbx_strand_id
1 'polypeptide(L)'
;MDAFPVFQFTEPFPGDGIRAAREAGAELVVALPVYPLCGRSTTIAALDMVREALDEEEWDVPLREVTGWHRHPDYVPLHADNIRNYVNEHDLDLYDSGTALLFSVHGTPKKYVEEGPRYVKYAGELAARVARELGKAEYEIGYQNHRNRPIEWT
;
A
#
# COMPACT_ATOMS: atom_id res chain seq x y z
N MET A 1 15.84 -9.16 -15.21
CA MET A 1 14.90 -8.10 -14.80
C MET A 1 15.61 -7.34 -13.70
N ASP A 2 15.95 -6.09 -13.99
CA ASP A 2 16.62 -5.21 -13.04
C ASP A 2 15.60 -4.46 -12.19
N ALA A 3 15.99 -4.08 -10.98
CA ALA A 3 15.13 -3.38 -10.03
C ALA A 3 15.80 -2.07 -9.59
N PHE A 4 15.07 -0.97 -9.76
CA PHE A 4 15.53 0.38 -9.43
C PHE A 4 14.63 0.94 -8.32
N PRO A 5 15.06 0.88 -7.04
CA PRO A 5 14.29 1.49 -5.96
C PRO A 5 14.28 3.00 -6.14
N VAL A 6 13.12 3.62 -5.97
CA VAL A 6 12.94 5.08 -6.00
C VAL A 6 11.96 5.50 -4.92
N PHE A 7 12.09 6.73 -4.42
CA PHE A 7 11.25 7.26 -3.35
C PHE A 7 10.68 8.62 -3.72
N GLN A 8 9.53 8.96 -3.15
CA GLN A 8 8.82 10.21 -3.44
C GLN A 8 9.44 11.43 -2.73
N PHE A 9 10.15 11.21 -1.61
CA PHE A 9 10.57 12.30 -0.72
C PHE A 9 12.06 12.27 -0.38
N THR A 10 12.79 11.25 -0.84
CA THR A 10 14.23 11.07 -0.60
C THR A 10 14.87 10.48 -1.84
N GLU A 11 16.17 10.70 -2.01
CA GLU A 11 16.91 10.04 -3.08
C GLU A 11 17.01 8.52 -2.85
N PRO A 12 17.14 7.73 -3.93
CA PRO A 12 16.94 8.10 -5.34
C PRO A 12 15.48 8.46 -5.67
N PHE A 13 15.28 9.48 -6.50
CA PHE A 13 13.97 9.90 -6.98
C PHE A 13 13.55 9.14 -8.26
N PRO A 14 12.27 9.19 -8.69
CA PRO A 14 11.82 8.53 -9.90
C PRO A 14 12.67 8.82 -11.14
N GLY A 15 13.11 10.06 -11.34
CA GLY A 15 14.04 10.42 -12.43
C GLY A 15 15.37 9.66 -12.39
N ASP A 16 15.95 9.42 -11.21
CA ASP A 16 17.18 8.64 -11.07
C ASP A 16 16.97 7.18 -11.49
N GLY A 17 15.85 6.58 -11.07
CA GLY A 17 15.50 5.22 -11.46
C GLY A 17 15.20 5.08 -12.95
N ILE A 18 14.52 6.07 -13.55
CA ILE A 18 14.24 6.09 -14.99
C ILE A 18 15.54 6.20 -15.80
N ARG A 19 16.46 7.09 -15.41
CA ARG A 19 17.79 7.18 -16.04
C ARG A 19 18.55 5.88 -15.95
N ALA A 20 18.61 5.28 -14.75
CA ALA A 20 19.30 4.01 -14.54
C ALA A 20 18.68 2.87 -15.38
N ALA A 21 17.35 2.82 -15.50
CA ALA A 21 16.65 1.84 -16.33
C ALA A 21 16.96 2.03 -17.83
N ARG A 22 17.03 3.28 -18.29
CA ARG A 22 17.40 3.61 -19.67
C ARG A 22 18.84 3.24 -19.98
N GLU A 23 19.77 3.55 -19.09
CA GLU A 23 21.20 3.18 -19.22
C GLU A 23 21.39 1.66 -19.23
N ALA A 24 20.59 0.92 -18.47
CA ALA A 24 20.55 -0.54 -18.49
C ALA A 24 19.92 -1.13 -19.77
N GLY A 25 19.38 -0.30 -20.68
CA GLY A 25 18.78 -0.74 -21.93
C GLY A 25 17.41 -1.41 -21.75
N ALA A 26 16.64 -1.02 -20.74
CA ALA A 26 15.31 -1.60 -20.52
C ALA A 26 14.35 -1.30 -21.69
N GLU A 27 13.59 -2.31 -22.13
CA GLU A 27 12.60 -2.17 -23.22
C GLU A 27 11.15 -2.05 -22.68
N LEU A 28 10.98 -2.17 -21.36
CA LEU A 28 9.70 -2.10 -20.66
C LEU A 28 9.97 -1.63 -19.23
N VAL A 29 9.25 -0.60 -18.80
CA VAL A 29 9.23 -0.15 -17.40
C VAL A 29 7.96 -0.65 -16.73
N VAL A 30 8.12 -1.32 -15.58
CA VAL A 30 7.01 -1.70 -14.70
C VAL A 30 7.09 -0.87 -13.42
N ALA A 31 6.18 0.09 -13.27
CA ALA A 31 6.06 0.87 -12.05
C ALA A 31 5.25 0.09 -11.01
N LEU A 32 5.94 -0.38 -9.96
CA LEU A 32 5.38 -1.17 -8.86
C LEU A 32 5.49 -0.40 -7.54
N PRO A 33 4.45 0.34 -7.13
CA PRO A 33 4.38 0.93 -5.80
C PRO A 33 4.42 -0.15 -4.71
N VAL A 34 5.23 0.08 -3.68
CA VAL A 34 5.29 -0.79 -2.48
C VAL A 34 4.00 -0.79 -1.66
N TYR A 35 3.10 0.17 -1.93
CA TYR A 35 1.81 0.29 -1.28
C TYR A 35 0.80 -0.72 -1.87
N PRO A 36 0.35 -1.74 -1.11
CA PRO A 36 -0.58 -2.76 -1.61
C PRO A 36 -2.00 -2.19 -1.82
N LEU A 37 -2.37 -1.26 -0.94
CA LEU A 37 -3.65 -0.56 -0.93
C LEU A 37 -3.51 0.74 -1.72
N CYS A 38 -4.24 0.84 -2.83
CA CYS A 38 -4.23 2.04 -3.67
C CYS A 38 -4.79 3.25 -2.90
N GLY A 39 -3.99 4.32 -2.79
CA GLY A 39 -4.40 5.60 -2.21
C GLY A 39 -3.97 6.79 -3.05
N ARG A 40 -4.65 7.93 -2.88
CA ARG A 40 -4.38 9.16 -3.64
C ARG A 40 -2.97 9.70 -3.38
N SER A 41 -2.60 9.82 -2.11
CA SER A 41 -1.32 10.40 -1.68
C SER A 41 -0.16 9.40 -1.68
N THR A 42 -0.39 8.15 -2.08
CA THR A 42 0.61 7.08 -2.10
C THR A 42 0.74 6.54 -3.52
N THR A 43 0.03 5.46 -3.87
CA THR A 43 0.11 4.80 -5.18
C THR A 43 -0.10 5.75 -6.35
N ILE A 44 -1.18 6.55 -6.33
CA ILE A 44 -1.48 7.44 -7.46
C ILE A 44 -0.40 8.51 -7.60
N ALA A 45 -0.06 9.20 -6.51
CA ALA A 45 1.00 10.22 -6.52
C ALA A 45 2.38 9.64 -6.94
N ALA A 46 2.74 8.44 -6.50
CA ALA A 46 3.99 7.79 -6.89
C ALA A 46 4.02 7.45 -8.39
N LEU A 47 2.90 6.96 -8.94
CA LEU A 47 2.78 6.67 -10.37
C LEU A 47 2.81 7.95 -11.21
N ASP A 48 2.15 9.01 -10.76
CA ASP A 48 2.21 10.33 -11.40
C ASP A 48 3.66 10.82 -11.50
N MET A 49 4.45 10.71 -10.42
CA MET A 49 5.87 11.08 -10.45
C MET A 49 6.74 10.23 -11.41
N VAL A 50 6.38 8.96 -11.62
CA VAL A 50 7.07 8.10 -12.61
C VAL A 50 6.73 8.54 -14.03
N ARG A 51 5.47 8.89 -14.30
CA ARG A 51 5.05 9.44 -15.61
C ARG A 51 5.76 10.75 -15.90
N GLU A 52 5.76 11.67 -14.93
CA GLU A 52 6.48 12.94 -15.02
C GLU A 52 7.97 12.72 -15.30
N ALA A 53 8.63 11.79 -14.61
CA ALA A 53 10.04 11.47 -14.86
C ALA A 53 10.30 10.89 -16.27
N LEU A 54 9.39 10.09 -16.81
CA LEU A 54 9.51 9.58 -18.19
C LEU A 54 9.34 10.69 -19.22
N ASP A 55 8.38 11.59 -19.00
CA ASP A 55 8.14 12.76 -19.85
C ASP A 55 9.36 13.71 -19.83
N GLU A 56 9.95 13.95 -18.65
CA GLU A 56 11.16 14.79 -18.48
C GLU A 56 12.40 14.20 -19.16
N GLU A 57 12.56 12.88 -19.16
CA GLU A 57 13.68 12.19 -19.81
C GLU A 57 13.47 11.99 -21.33
N GLU A 58 12.32 12.43 -21.86
CA GLU A 58 11.88 12.27 -23.25
C GLU A 58 12.04 10.82 -23.74
N TRP A 59 11.73 9.86 -22.87
CA TRP A 59 11.98 8.43 -23.11
C TRP A 59 10.67 7.67 -23.37
N ASP A 60 10.38 7.43 -24.65
CA ASP A 60 9.19 6.69 -25.12
C ASP A 60 9.37 5.16 -24.96
N VAL A 61 9.40 4.70 -23.71
CA VAL A 61 9.42 3.27 -23.35
C VAL A 61 8.03 2.82 -22.90
N PRO A 62 7.57 1.60 -23.25
CA PRO A 62 6.34 1.07 -22.70
C PRO A 62 6.33 1.11 -21.16
N LEU A 63 5.28 1.70 -20.58
CA LEU A 63 5.05 1.75 -19.14
C LEU A 63 3.88 0.84 -18.75
N ARG A 64 4.08 0.01 -17.73
CA ARG A 64 3.04 -0.77 -17.06
C ARG A 64 2.96 -0.39 -15.60
N GLU A 65 1.77 -0.04 -15.16
CA GLU A 65 1.56 0.49 -13.82
C GLU A 65 0.72 -0.45 -12.97
N VAL A 66 1.22 -0.77 -11.78
CA VAL A 66 0.48 -1.56 -10.80
C VAL A 66 -0.20 -0.61 -9.84
N THR A 67 -1.52 -0.44 -9.99
CA THR A 67 -2.30 0.51 -9.18
C THR A 67 -2.72 -0.04 -7.82
N GLY A 68 -2.34 -1.29 -7.48
CA GLY A 68 -2.58 -1.89 -6.17
C GLY A 68 -2.60 -3.41 -6.25
N TRP A 69 -2.12 -4.06 -5.19
CA TRP A 69 -1.90 -5.51 -5.17
C TRP A 69 -2.36 -6.19 -3.86
N HIS A 70 -3.20 -5.50 -3.05
CA HIS A 70 -3.82 -6.05 -1.85
C HIS A 70 -4.67 -7.33 -2.04
N ARG A 71 -4.96 -7.72 -3.30
CA ARG A 71 -5.67 -8.96 -3.64
C ARG A 71 -4.74 -10.10 -4.06
N HIS A 72 -3.43 -9.89 -4.01
CA HIS A 72 -2.47 -10.96 -4.28
C HIS A 72 -2.77 -12.16 -3.37
N PRO A 73 -2.81 -13.40 -3.91
CA PRO A 73 -3.27 -14.58 -3.18
C PRO A 73 -2.48 -14.82 -1.89
N ASP A 74 -1.18 -14.52 -1.90
CA ASP A 74 -0.31 -14.73 -0.75
C ASP A 74 -0.35 -13.59 0.28
N TYR A 75 -0.96 -12.45 -0.04
CA TYR A 75 -0.94 -11.29 0.84
C TYR A 75 -1.80 -11.50 2.10
N VAL A 76 -2.96 -12.14 1.98
CA VAL A 76 -3.82 -12.45 3.13
C VAL A 76 -3.19 -13.52 4.04
N PRO A 77 -2.71 -14.67 3.52
CA PRO A 77 -1.98 -15.65 4.32
C PRO A 77 -0.78 -15.05 5.05
N LEU A 78 0.03 -14.21 4.38
CA LEU A 78 1.17 -13.55 5.01
C LEU A 78 0.78 -12.76 6.26
N HIS A 79 -0.30 -11.97 6.18
CA HIS A 79 -0.80 -11.21 7.33
C HIS A 79 -1.36 -12.11 8.43
N ALA A 80 -2.13 -13.12 8.06
CA ALA A 80 -2.71 -14.06 9.02
C ALA A 80 -1.61 -14.85 9.76
N ASP A 81 -0.59 -15.33 9.05
CA ASP A 81 0.53 -16.08 9.63
C ASP A 81 1.35 -15.22 10.58
N ASN A 82 1.61 -13.95 10.23
CA ASN A 82 2.27 -13.02 11.15
C ASN A 82 1.47 -12.81 12.45
N ILE A 83 0.15 -12.70 12.36
CA ILE A 83 -0.72 -12.57 13.54
C ILE A 83 -0.70 -13.86 14.37
N ARG A 84 -0.84 -15.03 13.74
CA ARG A 84 -0.76 -16.34 14.42
C ARG A 84 0.58 -16.53 15.13
N ASN A 85 1.69 -16.18 14.47
CA ASN A 85 3.03 -16.27 15.05
C ASN A 85 3.14 -15.38 16.28
N TYR A 86 2.72 -14.11 16.19
CA TYR A 86 2.74 -13.19 17.33
C TYR A 86 1.89 -13.71 18.50
N VAL A 87 0.68 -14.21 18.22
CA VAL A 87 -0.21 -14.79 19.23
C VAL A 87 0.47 -15.97 19.95
N ASN A 88 1.09 -16.88 19.19
CA ASN A 88 1.79 -18.04 19.75
C ASN A 88 3.04 -17.65 20.55
N GLU A 89 3.84 -16.71 20.03
CA GLU A 89 5.08 -16.23 20.69
C GLU A 89 4.81 -15.55 22.03
N HIS A 90 3.63 -14.94 22.18
CA HIS A 90 3.23 -14.20 23.37
C HIS A 90 2.22 -14.93 24.26
N ASP A 91 1.92 -16.21 23.98
CA ASP A 91 0.97 -17.04 24.72
C ASP A 91 -0.41 -16.36 24.88
N LEU A 92 -0.88 -15.75 23.79
CA LEU A 92 -2.18 -15.09 23.72
C LEU A 92 -3.25 -16.06 23.20
N ASP A 93 -4.49 -15.88 23.62
CA ASP A 93 -5.65 -16.52 23.00
C ASP A 93 -6.40 -15.50 22.13
N LEU A 94 -6.27 -15.64 20.81
CA LEU A 94 -6.96 -14.79 19.84
C LEU A 94 -8.49 -14.93 19.90
N TYR A 95 -8.99 -16.05 20.43
CA TYR A 95 -10.41 -16.37 20.49
C TYR A 95 -11.03 -16.09 21.86
N ASP A 96 -10.23 -15.69 22.85
CA ASP A 96 -10.74 -15.25 24.15
C ASP A 96 -11.61 -14.00 24.01
N SER A 97 -12.67 -13.94 24.79
CA SER A 97 -13.63 -12.82 24.78
C SER A 97 -13.03 -11.48 25.24
N GLY A 98 -11.93 -11.51 25.98
CA GLY A 98 -11.14 -10.33 26.36
C GLY A 98 -10.15 -9.87 25.28
N THR A 99 -9.95 -10.65 24.22
CA THR A 99 -8.97 -10.34 23.16
C THR A 99 -9.63 -9.63 21.97
N ALA A 100 -9.25 -8.37 21.76
CA ALA A 100 -9.68 -7.58 20.61
C ALA A 100 -8.65 -7.63 19.47
N LEU A 101 -9.12 -7.86 18.23
CA LEU A 101 -8.31 -7.72 17.01
C LEU A 101 -8.57 -6.34 16.39
N LEU A 102 -7.56 -5.46 16.43
CA LEU A 102 -7.63 -4.12 15.85
C LEU A 102 -6.69 -4.01 14.65
N PHE A 103 -7.26 -3.82 13.46
CA PHE A 103 -6.48 -3.42 12.28
C PHE A 103 -6.24 -1.92 12.32
N SER A 104 -4.99 -1.51 12.53
CA SER A 104 -4.61 -0.10 12.50
C SER A 104 -4.06 0.25 11.11
N VAL A 105 -4.70 1.19 10.41
CA VAL A 105 -4.26 1.67 9.09
C VAL A 105 -4.05 3.17 9.11
N HIS A 106 -3.25 3.71 8.19
CA HIS A 106 -3.14 5.17 8.06
C HIS A 106 -4.46 5.78 7.60
N GLY A 107 -4.85 6.89 8.20
CA GLY A 107 -6.01 7.64 7.75
C GLY A 107 -5.76 8.42 6.46
N THR A 108 -6.84 8.77 5.78
CA THR A 108 -6.81 9.62 4.59
C THR A 108 -7.74 10.82 4.78
N PRO A 109 -7.42 12.00 4.22
CA PRO A 109 -8.36 13.12 4.20
C PRO A 109 -9.71 12.70 3.61
N LYS A 110 -10.82 13.12 4.22
CA LYS A 110 -12.18 12.72 3.78
C LYS A 110 -12.48 13.08 2.33
N LYS A 111 -11.98 14.22 1.85
CA LYS A 111 -12.11 14.60 0.43
C LYS A 111 -11.64 13.51 -0.55
N TYR A 112 -10.58 12.77 -0.21
CA TYR A 112 -10.08 11.69 -1.08
C TYR A 112 -10.94 10.43 -1.06
N VAL A 113 -11.77 10.26 -0.02
CA VAL A 113 -12.75 9.16 0.05
C VAL A 113 -13.89 9.42 -0.94
N GLU A 114 -14.27 10.67 -1.12
CA GLU A 114 -15.36 11.11 -2.02
C GLU A 114 -14.91 11.17 -3.49
N GLU A 115 -13.64 11.51 -3.74
CA GLU A 115 -13.07 11.74 -5.08
C GLU A 115 -12.74 10.47 -5.89
N GLY A 116 -12.98 9.27 -5.36
CA GLY A 116 -12.87 8.01 -6.12
C GLY A 116 -11.81 6.99 -5.68
N PRO A 117 -10.62 7.37 -5.18
CA PRO A 117 -9.64 6.42 -4.63
C PRO A 117 -10.26 5.57 -3.52
N ARG A 118 -10.25 4.24 -3.71
CA ARG A 118 -10.98 3.29 -2.85
C ARG A 118 -10.16 2.80 -1.66
N TYR A 119 -9.20 3.58 -1.17
CA TYR A 119 -8.29 3.18 -0.10
C TYR A 119 -9.02 2.62 1.13
N VAL A 120 -10.01 3.35 1.64
CA VAL A 120 -10.84 2.93 2.80
C VAL A 120 -11.53 1.59 2.53
N LYS A 121 -12.09 1.43 1.32
CA LYS A 121 -12.72 0.17 0.91
C LYS A 121 -11.71 -0.96 0.85
N TYR A 122 -10.54 -0.75 0.27
CA TYR A 122 -9.49 -1.76 0.15
C TYR A 122 -8.93 -2.17 1.52
N ALA A 123 -8.77 -1.21 2.45
CA ALA A 123 -8.39 -1.49 3.83
C ALA A 123 -9.44 -2.38 4.51
N GLY A 124 -10.74 -2.04 4.35
CA GLY A 124 -11.85 -2.87 4.85
C GLY A 124 -11.89 -4.27 4.23
N GLU A 125 -11.70 -4.39 2.91
CA GLU A 125 -11.64 -5.67 2.21
C GLU A 125 -10.49 -6.55 2.71
N LEU A 126 -9.30 -5.96 2.94
CA LEU A 126 -8.14 -6.67 3.46
C LEU A 126 -8.39 -7.15 4.90
N ALA A 127 -8.83 -6.25 5.80
CA ALA A 127 -9.12 -6.57 7.19
C ALA A 127 -10.15 -7.71 7.29
N ALA A 128 -11.25 -7.63 6.52
CA ALA A 128 -12.28 -8.67 6.48
C ALA A 128 -11.73 -10.03 5.99
N ARG A 129 -10.82 -10.03 5.01
CA ARG A 129 -10.20 -11.26 4.49
C ARG A 129 -9.23 -11.87 5.50
N VAL A 130 -8.40 -11.04 6.14
CA VAL A 130 -7.45 -11.51 7.17
C VAL A 130 -8.19 -12.02 8.40
N ALA A 131 -9.22 -11.30 8.89
CA ALA A 131 -10.03 -11.76 10.01
C ALA A 131 -10.72 -13.11 9.73
N ARG A 132 -11.25 -13.27 8.50
CA ARG A 132 -11.82 -14.55 8.05
C ARG A 132 -10.78 -15.67 8.02
N GLU A 133 -9.60 -15.39 7.49
CA GLU A 133 -8.49 -16.36 7.44
C GLU A 133 -8.06 -16.80 8.86
N LEU A 134 -8.11 -15.87 9.83
CA LEU A 134 -7.84 -16.16 11.25
C LEU A 134 -9.01 -16.86 11.96
N GLY A 135 -10.20 -16.95 11.36
CA GLY A 135 -11.40 -17.40 12.04
C GLY A 135 -11.92 -16.45 13.13
N LYS A 136 -11.49 -15.18 13.13
CA LYS A 136 -11.93 -14.16 14.09
C LYS A 136 -13.11 -13.38 13.53
N ALA A 137 -14.30 -13.60 14.08
CA ALA A 137 -15.53 -12.94 13.61
C ALA A 137 -15.58 -11.44 13.99
N GLU A 138 -15.12 -11.11 15.19
CA GLU A 138 -15.15 -9.74 15.73
C GLU A 138 -13.79 -9.07 15.61
N TYR A 139 -13.74 -7.96 14.89
CA TYR A 139 -12.55 -7.15 14.71
C TYR A 139 -12.94 -5.68 14.49
N GLU A 140 -12.00 -4.79 14.74
CA GLU A 140 -12.15 -3.35 14.53
C GLU A 140 -11.14 -2.84 13.50
N ILE A 141 -11.45 -1.71 12.87
CA ILE A 141 -10.50 -0.98 12.01
C ILE A 141 -10.34 0.43 12.57
N GLY A 142 -9.11 0.79 12.94
CA GLY A 142 -8.74 2.12 13.40
C GLY A 142 -7.92 2.88 12.35
N TYR A 143 -8.15 4.20 12.26
CA TYR A 143 -7.41 5.09 11.37
C TYR A 143 -6.45 6.00 12.14
N GLN A 144 -5.16 5.89 11.82
CA GLN A 144 -4.11 6.72 12.40
C GLN A 144 -4.05 8.07 11.66
N ASN A 145 -4.67 9.09 12.25
CA ASN A 145 -4.81 10.43 11.66
C ASN A 145 -3.76 11.41 12.16
N HIS A 146 -3.35 12.33 11.30
CA HIS A 146 -2.54 13.46 11.71
C HIS A 146 -3.38 14.46 12.51
N ARG A 147 -2.93 14.83 13.70
CA ARG A 147 -3.63 15.82 14.56
C ARG A 147 -3.16 17.27 14.37
N ASN A 148 -2.13 17.48 13.55
CA ASN A 148 -1.52 18.80 13.35
C ASN A 148 -2.02 19.55 12.10
N ARG A 149 -3.08 19.05 11.45
CA ARG A 149 -3.65 19.66 10.23
C ARG A 149 -5.15 19.91 10.43
N PRO A 150 -5.67 21.11 10.10
CA PRO A 150 -7.09 21.43 10.25
C PRO A 150 -7.89 20.86 9.05
N ILE A 151 -7.84 19.55 8.87
CA ILE A 151 -8.58 18.84 7.82
C ILE A 151 -9.35 17.68 8.44
N GLU A 152 -10.44 17.31 7.80
CA GLU A 152 -11.24 16.18 8.22
C GLU A 152 -10.61 14.87 7.72
N TRP A 153 -10.51 13.89 8.61
CA TRP A 153 -9.92 12.59 8.35
C TRP A 153 -10.96 11.46 8.51
N THR A 154 -10.64 10.29 7.99
CA THR A 154 -11.35 9.02 8.22
C THR A 154 -11.47 8.66 9.69
#